data_AF-A0A7W6FRM9-F1
#
_entry.id   AF-A0A7W6FRM9-F1
#
_cell.length_a   1.000
_cell.length_b   1.000
_cell.length_c   1.000
_cell.angle_alpha   90.00
_cell.angle_beta   90.00
_cell.angle_gamma   90.00
#
_symmetry.space_group_name_H-M   'P 1'
#
loop_
_entity.id
_entity.type
_entity.pdbx_description
1 polymer ?
#
loop_
_entity_poly.entity_id
_entity_poly.type
_entity_poly.pdbx_seq_one_letter_code
_entity_poly.pdbx_strand_id
1 'polypeptide(L)'
;MVGRFLSGRAAVIAAMMIGAVLLSSCTRQVAAPEPPPPVSAEPPPVRPTQPDLEAVWHVRSGLNVGALSCRGEYDALADAYNRLLEQHETLLAEAYRFEEGRLSQSELDRHLTQIYNHFANQRSAQLFCRTAQTVLNHALASDAAVFSVSAPGWLADLNLALQ
;
A
#
# COMPACT_ATOMS: atom_id res chain seq x y z
N MET A 1 32.68 15.37 -52.45
CA MET A 1 32.70 16.83 -52.24
C MET A 1 32.99 17.09 -50.77
N VAL A 2 34.06 17.87 -50.51
CA VAL A 2 34.27 18.82 -49.39
C VAL A 2 34.02 18.29 -47.95
N GLY A 3 34.93 18.39 -46.98
CA GLY A 3 36.20 19.09 -46.90
C GLY A 3 36.86 18.82 -45.55
N ARG A 4 38.19 18.95 -45.53
CA ARG A 4 39.10 18.83 -44.39
C ARG A 4 39.63 20.24 -44.15
N PHE A 5 39.54 20.79 -42.94
CA PHE A 5 40.26 22.01 -42.51
C PHE A 5 40.69 21.80 -41.05
N LEU A 6 41.98 21.60 -40.76
CA LEU A 6 43.09 22.58 -40.60
C LEU A 6 43.03 23.27 -39.22
N SER A 7 43.98 22.95 -38.32
CA SER A 7 45.20 23.74 -38.03
C SER A 7 44.94 24.74 -36.89
N GLY A 8 45.77 25.00 -35.88
CA GLY A 8 47.15 24.66 -35.56
C GLY A 8 47.71 25.76 -34.62
N ARG A 9 48.77 25.42 -33.86
CA ARG A 9 49.81 26.31 -33.24
C ARG A 9 49.39 27.11 -32.00
N ALA A 10 49.92 26.82 -30.80
CA ALA A 10 51.21 27.27 -30.22
C ALA A 10 51.28 28.80 -30.03
N ALA A 11 51.74 29.42 -28.95
CA ALA A 11 52.37 29.07 -27.67
C ALA A 11 52.02 30.22 -26.67
N VAL A 12 52.47 30.31 -25.41
CA VAL A 12 53.69 31.05 -25.03
C VAL A 12 53.61 31.38 -23.50
N ILE A 13 54.64 30.96 -22.75
CA ILE A 13 55.34 31.60 -21.59
C ILE A 13 54.59 31.71 -20.24
N ALA A 14 55.03 31.00 -19.18
CA ALA A 14 56.00 31.38 -18.11
C ALA A 14 55.51 32.56 -17.24
N ALA A 15 55.74 32.69 -15.93
CA ALA A 15 56.77 32.25 -14.98
C ALA A 15 56.17 32.47 -13.56
N MET A 16 56.33 31.57 -12.58
CA MET A 16 57.36 31.60 -11.51
C MET A 16 56.96 32.40 -10.23
N MET A 17 57.51 31.95 -9.08
CA MET A 17 57.57 32.56 -7.74
C MET A 17 56.45 32.13 -6.75
N ILE A 18 56.71 31.13 -5.88
CA ILE A 18 57.43 31.19 -4.59
C ILE A 18 56.68 32.03 -3.53
N GLY A 19 56.21 31.35 -2.49
CA GLY A 19 55.72 31.98 -1.26
C GLY A 19 55.40 30.94 -0.20
N ALA A 20 56.43 30.47 0.51
CA ALA A 20 56.26 29.70 1.74
C ALA A 20 55.63 30.61 2.82
N VAL A 21 54.48 30.22 3.36
CA VAL A 21 53.91 30.84 4.56
C VAL A 21 53.59 29.74 5.57
N LEU A 22 54.01 30.04 6.79
CA LEU A 22 54.26 29.16 7.92
C LEU A 22 52.99 28.52 8.50
N LEU A 23 53.18 27.29 9.02
CA LEU A 23 52.22 26.51 9.78
C LEU A 23 51.64 27.31 10.95
N SER A 24 50.31 27.48 10.96
CA SER A 24 49.55 27.83 12.15
C SER A 24 48.45 26.79 12.35
N SER A 25 48.86 25.69 12.98
CA SER A 25 47.98 24.58 13.36
C SER A 25 47.10 25.02 14.53
N CYS A 26 45.89 25.50 14.25
CA CYS A 26 44.82 25.49 15.26
C CYS A 26 44.25 24.06 15.32
N THR A 27 44.87 23.20 16.12
CA THR A 27 44.24 21.95 16.58
C THR A 27 43.02 22.30 17.40
N ARG A 28 41.85 22.34 16.76
CA ARG A 28 40.57 22.40 17.44
C ARG A 28 40.27 20.99 17.94
N GLN A 29 40.54 20.73 19.21
CA GLN A 29 40.17 19.48 19.85
C GLN A 29 38.64 19.45 19.96
N VAL A 30 37.99 18.71 19.04
CA VAL A 30 36.58 18.37 19.18
C VAL A 30 36.51 17.32 20.27
N ALA A 31 35.96 17.69 21.42
CA ALA A 31 35.62 16.72 22.46
C ALA A 31 34.73 15.63 21.84
N ALA A 32 35.07 14.36 22.06
CA ALA A 32 34.25 13.25 21.61
C ALA A 32 32.82 13.41 22.18
N PRO A 33 31.76 13.23 21.38
CA PRO A 33 30.41 13.24 21.91
C PRO A 33 30.28 12.09 22.91
N GLU A 34 29.84 12.40 24.12
CA GLU A 34 29.49 11.39 25.11
C GLU A 34 28.37 10.52 24.52
N PRO A 35 28.42 9.18 24.66
CA PRO A 35 27.35 8.33 24.14
C PRO A 35 26.03 8.77 24.78
N PRO A 36 24.96 8.96 23.99
CA PRO A 36 23.67 9.30 24.56
C PRO A 36 23.28 8.20 25.57
N PRO A 37 22.61 8.56 26.68
CA PRO A 37 22.06 7.55 27.57
C PRO A 37 21.19 6.59 26.75
N PRO A 38 21.13 5.29 27.10
CA PRO A 38 20.24 4.37 26.40
C PRO A 38 18.81 4.87 26.59
N VAL A 39 18.30 5.57 25.57
CA VAL A 39 16.88 5.89 25.47
C VAL A 39 16.23 4.53 25.27
N SER A 40 15.72 3.96 26.36
CA SER A 40 14.72 2.92 26.26
C SER A 40 13.52 3.59 25.60
N ALA A 41 13.49 3.55 24.27
CA ALA A 41 12.34 3.97 23.51
C ALA A 41 11.22 3.01 23.91
N GLU A 42 10.35 3.49 24.81
CA GLU A 42 9.10 2.80 25.08
C GLU A 42 8.41 2.61 23.73
N PRO A 43 7.95 1.38 23.40
CA PRO A 43 7.20 1.16 22.17
C PRO A 43 6.07 2.18 22.09
N PRO A 44 5.80 2.75 20.91
CA PRO A 44 4.68 3.67 20.77
C PRO A 44 3.41 2.98 21.31
N PRO A 45 2.50 3.72 21.97
CA PRO A 45 1.27 3.13 22.48
C PRO A 45 0.59 2.39 21.34
N VAL A 46 0.31 1.09 21.55
CA VAL A 46 -0.45 0.29 20.61
C VAL A 46 -1.80 0.99 20.45
N ARG A 47 -2.00 1.68 19.33
CA ARG A 47 -3.32 2.20 18.99
C ARG A 47 -4.24 0.98 18.97
N PRO A 48 -5.38 0.99 19.70
CA PRO A 48 -6.37 -0.04 19.48
C PRO A 48 -6.70 0.00 17.99
N THR A 49 -6.43 -1.11 17.32
CA THR A 49 -6.88 -1.32 15.95
C THR A 49 -8.39 -1.20 15.98
N GLN A 50 -8.90 -0.06 15.50
CA GLN A 50 -10.33 0.20 15.48
C GLN A 50 -10.95 -0.57 14.31
N PRO A 51 -12.17 -1.12 14.49
CA PRO A 51 -12.91 -1.72 13.40
C PRO A 51 -13.14 -0.68 12.30
N ASP A 52 -13.02 -1.09 11.04
CA ASP A 52 -13.31 -0.27 9.86
C ASP A 52 -14.44 -0.90 9.04
N LEU A 53 -15.67 -0.46 9.32
CA LEU A 53 -16.87 -1.00 8.71
C LEU A 53 -17.00 -0.66 7.21
N GLU A 54 -16.46 0.47 6.77
CA GLU A 54 -16.40 0.82 5.34
C GLU A 54 -15.47 -0.17 4.62
N ALA A 55 -14.28 -0.41 5.17
CA ALA A 55 -13.35 -1.38 4.60
C ALA A 55 -13.93 -2.80 4.58
N VAL A 56 -14.65 -3.22 5.64
CA VAL A 56 -15.36 -4.52 5.66
C VAL A 56 -16.34 -4.63 4.50
N TRP A 57 -17.16 -3.60 4.27
CA TRP A 57 -18.12 -3.60 3.17
C TRP A 57 -17.45 -3.66 1.79
N HIS A 58 -16.35 -2.94 1.61
CA HIS A 58 -15.60 -2.94 0.35
C HIS A 58 -14.90 -4.29 0.11
N VAL A 59 -14.31 -4.91 1.14
CA VAL A 59 -13.77 -6.27 1.05
C VAL A 59 -14.86 -7.26 0.64
N ARG A 60 -16.02 -7.23 1.30
CA ARG A 60 -17.16 -8.08 0.92
C ARG A 60 -17.56 -7.89 -0.55
N SER A 61 -17.57 -6.65 -1.02
CA SER A 61 -17.91 -6.32 -2.42
C SER A 61 -16.87 -6.86 -3.41
N GLY A 62 -15.58 -6.71 -3.12
CA GLY A 62 -14.51 -7.28 -3.93
C GLY A 62 -14.54 -8.81 -3.98
N LEU A 63 -14.79 -9.45 -2.84
CA LEU A 63 -14.92 -10.90 -2.76
C LEU A 63 -16.17 -11.42 -3.51
N ASN A 64 -17.26 -10.64 -3.54
CA ASN A 64 -18.42 -10.97 -4.37
C ASN A 64 -18.08 -11.01 -5.86
N VAL A 65 -17.36 -9.99 -6.36
CA VAL A 65 -16.89 -9.97 -7.74
C VAL A 65 -15.95 -11.16 -8.00
N GLY A 66 -15.06 -11.47 -7.05
CA GLY A 66 -14.22 -12.67 -7.12
C GLY A 66 -15.03 -13.96 -7.27
N ALA A 67 -16.07 -14.16 -6.46
CA ALA A 67 -16.94 -15.33 -6.52
C ALA A 67 -17.69 -15.47 -7.87
N LEU A 68 -17.98 -14.36 -8.54
CA LEU A 68 -18.67 -14.35 -9.83
C LEU A 68 -17.72 -14.55 -11.02
N SER A 69 -16.57 -13.87 -10.98
CA SER A 69 -15.64 -13.77 -12.12
C SER A 69 -14.55 -14.82 -12.13
N CYS A 70 -14.15 -15.36 -10.97
CA CYS A 70 -13.08 -16.34 -10.88
C CYS A 70 -13.62 -17.76 -11.12
N ARG A 71 -13.07 -18.44 -12.14
CA ARG A 71 -13.48 -19.77 -12.61
C ARG A 71 -12.27 -20.67 -12.86
N GLY A 72 -12.49 -21.96 -13.07
CA GLY A 72 -11.47 -22.96 -13.33
C GLY A 72 -10.69 -23.31 -12.06
N GLU A 73 -9.41 -22.93 -11.98
CA GLU A 73 -8.58 -23.20 -10.79
C GLU A 73 -9.14 -22.56 -9.49
N TYR A 74 -10.07 -21.63 -9.62
CA TYR A 74 -10.74 -20.93 -8.52
C TYR A 74 -12.21 -21.30 -8.35
N ASP A 75 -12.72 -22.40 -8.90
CA ASP A 75 -14.16 -22.73 -8.84
C ASP A 75 -14.73 -22.83 -7.41
N ALA A 76 -13.88 -23.15 -6.41
CA ALA A 76 -14.27 -23.20 -5.01
C ALA A 76 -14.50 -21.83 -4.35
N LEU A 77 -14.19 -20.71 -5.02
CA LEU A 77 -14.35 -19.36 -4.45
C LEU A 77 -15.81 -19.02 -4.16
N ALA A 78 -16.74 -19.47 -5.02
CA ALA A 78 -18.16 -19.21 -4.84
C ALA A 78 -18.69 -19.85 -3.54
N ASP A 79 -18.35 -21.11 -3.30
CA ASP A 79 -18.75 -21.82 -2.08
C ASP A 79 -18.11 -21.23 -0.83
N ALA A 80 -16.82 -20.84 -0.92
CA ALA A 80 -16.13 -20.18 0.18
C ALA A 80 -16.72 -18.80 0.49
N TYR A 81 -17.15 -18.07 -0.52
CA TYR A 81 -17.81 -16.78 -0.36
C TYR A 81 -19.17 -16.92 0.32
N ASN A 82 -19.97 -17.93 -0.05
CA ASN A 82 -21.23 -18.19 0.64
C ASN A 82 -21.03 -18.52 2.12
N ARG A 83 -20.01 -19.32 2.46
CA ARG A 83 -19.66 -19.57 3.88
C ARG A 83 -19.25 -18.29 4.61
N LEU A 84 -18.54 -17.38 3.94
CA LEU A 84 -18.17 -16.09 4.52
C LEU A 84 -19.41 -15.26 4.88
N LEU A 85 -20.41 -15.23 3.98
CA LEU A 85 -21.66 -14.52 4.20
C LEU A 85 -22.41 -15.07 5.42
N GLU A 86 -22.44 -16.40 5.58
CA GLU A 86 -23.07 -17.06 6.72
C GLU A 86 -22.30 -16.81 8.03
N GLN A 87 -20.97 -17.01 8.02
CA GLN A 87 -20.13 -16.87 9.21
C GLN A 87 -20.11 -15.45 9.77
N HIS A 88 -20.13 -14.44 8.88
CA HIS A 88 -19.97 -13.03 9.26
C HIS A 88 -21.24 -12.21 9.02
N GLU A 89 -22.42 -12.83 8.95
CA GLU A 89 -23.70 -12.17 8.63
C GLU A 89 -23.92 -10.89 9.46
N THR A 90 -23.70 -10.97 10.78
CA THR A 90 -23.90 -9.83 11.69
C THR A 90 -22.95 -8.68 11.40
N LEU A 91 -21.66 -8.96 11.18
CA LEU A 91 -20.65 -7.95 10.86
C LEU A 91 -20.93 -7.31 9.51
N LEU A 92 -21.32 -8.10 8.51
CA LEU A 92 -21.62 -7.60 7.17
C LEU A 92 -22.90 -6.74 7.15
N ALA A 93 -23.91 -7.11 7.95
CA ALA A 93 -25.10 -6.30 8.13
C ALA A 93 -24.79 -4.98 8.87
N GLU A 94 -23.88 -5.00 9.85
CA GLU A 94 -23.39 -3.77 10.50
C GLU A 94 -22.63 -2.87 9.53
N ALA A 95 -21.74 -3.44 8.71
CA ALA A 95 -21.01 -2.73 7.68
C ALA A 95 -21.94 -2.08 6.64
N TYR A 96 -23.00 -2.78 6.21
CA TYR A 96 -23.99 -2.20 5.32
C TYR A 96 -24.78 -1.05 5.97
N ARG A 97 -25.24 -1.22 7.22
CA ARG A 97 -25.94 -0.15 7.96
C ARG A 97 -25.05 1.07 8.18
N PHE A 98 -23.74 0.88 8.31
CA PHE A 98 -22.79 1.99 8.39
C PHE A 98 -22.79 2.82 7.10
N GLU A 99 -22.77 2.18 5.93
CA GLU A 99 -22.90 2.87 4.63
C GLU A 99 -24.26 3.58 4.50
N GLU A 100 -25.35 2.92 4.86
CA GLU A 100 -26.71 3.51 4.87
C GLU A 100 -26.81 4.73 5.78
N GLY A 101 -26.14 4.71 6.94
CA GLY A 101 -26.15 5.82 7.89
C GLY A 101 -25.34 7.03 7.43
N ARG A 102 -24.39 6.85 6.52
CA ARG A 102 -23.45 7.90 6.07
C ARG A 102 -23.85 8.56 4.75
N LEU A 103 -24.69 7.92 3.94
CA LEU A 103 -25.03 8.35 2.59
C LEU A 103 -26.54 8.52 2.41
N SER A 104 -26.98 9.51 1.62
CA SER A 104 -28.37 9.51 1.15
C SER A 104 -28.60 8.32 0.19
N GLN A 105 -29.85 7.91 0.00
CA GLN A 105 -30.19 6.75 -0.84
C GLN A 105 -29.58 6.83 -2.26
N SER A 106 -29.65 7.99 -2.91
CA SER A 106 -29.07 8.16 -4.26
C SER A 106 -27.54 8.22 -4.29
N GLU A 107 -26.90 8.57 -3.17
CA GLU A 107 -25.45 8.50 -2.99
C GLU A 107 -25.01 7.07 -2.71
N LEU A 108 -25.76 6.34 -1.87
CA LEU A 108 -25.54 4.94 -1.58
C LEU A 108 -25.60 4.11 -2.87
N ASP A 109 -26.67 4.22 -3.66
CA ASP A 109 -26.81 3.47 -4.92
C ASP A 109 -25.62 3.69 -5.87
N ARG A 110 -25.20 4.95 -6.00
CA ARG A 110 -24.07 5.34 -6.83
C ARG A 110 -22.75 4.82 -6.28
N HIS A 111 -22.54 4.92 -4.96
CA HIS A 111 -21.34 4.44 -4.27
C HIS A 111 -21.20 2.93 -4.41
N LEU A 112 -22.26 2.17 -4.13
CA LEU A 112 -22.27 0.72 -4.30
C LEU A 112 -21.95 0.33 -5.75
N THR A 113 -22.60 0.97 -6.71
CA THR A 113 -22.32 0.75 -8.14
C THR A 113 -20.85 1.02 -8.48
N GLN A 114 -20.27 2.09 -7.95
CA GLN A 114 -18.85 2.41 -8.17
C GLN A 114 -17.92 1.34 -7.59
N ILE A 115 -18.19 0.84 -6.38
CA ILE A 115 -17.38 -0.21 -5.75
C ILE A 115 -17.40 -1.50 -6.59
N TYR A 116 -18.58 -1.96 -7.01
CA TYR A 116 -18.67 -3.17 -7.85
C TYR A 116 -17.98 -2.98 -9.19
N ASN A 117 -18.19 -1.84 -9.86
CA ASN A 117 -17.55 -1.55 -11.13
C ASN A 117 -16.02 -1.45 -11.00
N HIS A 118 -15.53 -0.90 -9.88
CA HIS A 118 -14.09 -0.84 -9.58
C HIS A 118 -13.47 -2.23 -9.52
N PHE A 119 -14.04 -3.15 -8.74
CA PHE A 119 -13.53 -4.53 -8.65
C PHE A 119 -13.79 -5.37 -9.89
N ALA A 120 -14.80 -5.05 -10.70
CA ALA A 120 -15.06 -5.72 -11.97
C ALA A 120 -14.08 -5.30 -13.08
N ASN A 121 -13.43 -4.13 -12.95
CA ASN A 121 -12.52 -3.58 -13.95
C ASN A 121 -11.06 -4.08 -13.77
N GLN A 122 -10.89 -5.40 -13.75
CA GLN A 122 -9.60 -6.05 -13.51
C GLN A 122 -8.72 -6.00 -14.78
N ARG A 123 -7.48 -5.52 -14.66
CA ARG A 123 -6.48 -5.65 -15.73
C ARG A 123 -5.86 -7.04 -15.81
N SER A 124 -5.68 -7.67 -14.66
CA SER A 124 -5.15 -9.03 -14.52
C SER A 124 -6.10 -9.91 -13.71
N ALA A 125 -6.99 -10.63 -14.41
CA ALA A 125 -7.96 -11.52 -13.76
C ALA A 125 -7.29 -12.58 -12.87
N GLN A 126 -6.14 -13.14 -13.31
CA GLN A 126 -5.44 -14.16 -12.53
C GLN A 126 -4.86 -13.62 -11.21
N LEU A 127 -4.26 -12.43 -11.23
CA LEU A 127 -3.73 -11.81 -10.02
C LEU A 127 -4.85 -11.48 -9.04
N PHE A 128 -5.96 -10.93 -9.55
CA PHE A 128 -7.14 -10.65 -8.74
C PHE A 128 -7.70 -11.92 -8.10
N CYS A 129 -7.91 -12.98 -8.88
CA CYS A 129 -8.51 -14.23 -8.37
C CYS A 129 -7.66 -14.91 -7.29
N ARG A 130 -6.33 -14.96 -7.46
CA ARG A 130 -5.41 -15.47 -6.43
C ARG A 130 -5.46 -14.64 -5.15
N THR A 131 -5.55 -13.31 -5.29
CA THR A 131 -5.61 -12.39 -4.15
C THR A 131 -6.95 -12.51 -3.43
N ALA A 132 -8.05 -12.55 -4.18
CA ALA A 132 -9.39 -12.78 -3.64
C ALA A 132 -9.48 -14.12 -2.88
N GLN A 133 -8.87 -15.19 -3.40
CA GLN A 133 -8.80 -16.47 -2.69
C GLN A 133 -8.04 -16.35 -1.37
N THR A 134 -6.88 -15.69 -1.39
CA THR A 134 -6.06 -15.47 -0.18
C THR A 134 -6.83 -14.69 0.88
N VAL A 135 -7.43 -13.56 0.49
CA VAL A 135 -8.23 -12.71 1.40
C VAL A 135 -9.44 -13.47 1.94
N LEU A 136 -10.15 -14.22 1.10
CA LEU A 136 -11.31 -15.01 1.51
C LEU A 136 -10.92 -16.09 2.54
N ASN A 137 -9.79 -16.76 2.35
CA ASN A 137 -9.27 -17.73 3.31
C ASN A 137 -8.92 -17.09 4.66
N HIS A 138 -8.28 -15.92 4.65
CA HIS A 138 -8.00 -15.18 5.89
C HIS A 138 -9.29 -14.74 6.59
N ALA A 139 -10.27 -14.26 5.85
CA ALA A 139 -11.55 -13.81 6.41
C ALA A 139 -12.37 -14.98 7.00
N LEU A 140 -12.35 -16.16 6.38
CA LEU A 140 -12.95 -17.38 6.94
C LEU A 140 -12.20 -17.90 8.18
N ALA A 141 -10.89 -17.72 8.25
CA ALA A 141 -10.09 -18.10 9.41
C ALA A 141 -10.19 -17.12 10.60
N SER A 142 -10.85 -15.97 10.40
CA SER A 142 -10.95 -14.90 11.39
C SER A 142 -12.32 -14.91 12.09
N ASP A 143 -12.35 -14.43 13.33
CA ASP A 143 -13.61 -13.97 13.93
C ASP A 143 -13.99 -12.56 13.42
N ALA A 144 -15.17 -12.06 13.81
CA ALA A 144 -15.66 -10.76 13.35
C ALA A 144 -14.76 -9.59 13.79
N ALA A 145 -14.15 -9.66 14.99
CA ALA A 145 -13.29 -8.61 15.49
C ALA A 145 -12.00 -8.54 14.66
N VAL A 146 -11.36 -9.69 14.42
CA VAL A 146 -10.16 -9.80 13.59
C VAL A 146 -10.45 -9.37 12.15
N PHE A 147 -11.59 -9.77 11.57
CA PHE A 147 -12.01 -9.29 10.25
C PHE A 147 -12.07 -7.76 10.24
N SER A 148 -12.86 -7.16 11.13
CA SER A 148 -13.09 -5.70 11.11
C SER A 148 -11.81 -4.87 11.22
N VAL A 149 -10.81 -5.37 11.94
CA VAL A 149 -9.49 -4.75 12.08
C VAL A 149 -8.59 -4.99 10.85
N SER A 150 -8.69 -6.16 10.22
CA SER A 150 -7.82 -6.55 9.10
C SER A 150 -8.32 -6.05 7.76
N ALA A 151 -9.60 -5.69 7.65
CA ALA A 151 -10.25 -5.31 6.41
C ALA A 151 -9.52 -4.20 5.62
N PRO A 152 -8.97 -3.14 6.23
CA PRO A 152 -8.22 -2.13 5.47
C PRO A 152 -7.00 -2.71 4.73
N GLY A 153 -6.29 -3.65 5.34
CA GLY A 153 -5.15 -4.33 4.71
C GLY A 153 -5.60 -5.22 3.56
N TRP A 154 -6.63 -6.03 3.78
CA TRP A 154 -7.19 -6.88 2.72
C TRP A 154 -7.79 -6.08 1.56
N LEU A 155 -8.40 -4.93 1.85
CA LEU A 155 -8.87 -4.00 0.83
C LEU A 155 -7.72 -3.45 0.00
N ALA A 156 -6.61 -3.08 0.64
CA ALA A 156 -5.41 -2.62 -0.07
C ALA A 156 -4.84 -3.71 -0.99
N ASP A 157 -4.80 -4.96 -0.54
CA ASP A 157 -4.35 -6.11 -1.34
C ASP A 157 -5.25 -6.32 -2.57
N LEU A 158 -6.58 -6.31 -2.39
CA LEU A 158 -7.53 -6.43 -3.48
C LEU A 158 -7.37 -5.30 -4.51
N ASN A 159 -7.19 -4.07 -4.03
CA ASN A 159 -7.00 -2.90 -4.90
C ASN A 159 -5.68 -2.95 -5.69
N LEU A 160 -4.60 -3.42 -5.06
CA LEU A 160 -3.32 -3.60 -5.74
C LEU A 160 -3.42 -4.67 -6.84
N ALA A 161 -4.22 -5.72 -6.60
CA ALA A 161 -4.43 -6.81 -7.55
C ALA A 161 -5.28 -6.43 -8.79
N LEU A 162 -5.84 -5.22 -8.86
CA LEU A 162 -6.58 -4.72 -10.02
C LEU A 162 -5.67 -4.15 -11.12
N GLN A 163 -4.42 -3.82 -10.80
CA GLN A 163 -3.46 -3.18 -11.70
C GLN A 163 -2.73 -4.18 -12.60
#